data_AF-A0A4Y3FP34-F1
#
_entry.id   AF-A0A4Y3FP34-F1
#
_cell.length_a   1.000
_cell.length_b   1.000
_cell.length_c   1.000
_cell.angle_alpha   90.00
_cell.angle_beta   90.00
_cell.angle_gamma   90.00
#
_symmetry.space_group_name_H-M   'P 1'
#
loop_
_entity.id
_entity.type
_entity.pdbx_description
1 polymer ?
#
loop_
_entity_poly.entity_id
_entity_poly.type
_entity_poly.pdbx_seq_one_letter_code
_entity_poly.pdbx_strand_id
1 'polypeptide(L)'
;MTLSEERSCLYASGDILGKEMAKKLNKVKNFEDFLSEILSKGKDLLSFEYEMTGENEAYIVIKKSIFWEIVDKTSIYKIKKAGCTSERLFLETALREFFPRAMVLKSGCRAEGDDRCRLKLYLEKID
;
A
#
# COMPACT_ATOMS: atom_id res chain seq x y z
N MET A 1 -6.46 -9.10 23.27
CA MET A 1 -5.71 -9.29 22.01
C MET A 1 -4.26 -8.93 22.25
N THR A 2 -3.35 -9.83 21.88
CA THR A 2 -1.91 -9.58 21.91
C THR A 2 -1.49 -8.73 20.71
N LEU A 3 -0.34 -8.04 20.79
CA LEU A 3 0.24 -7.27 19.68
C LEU A 3 0.50 -8.13 18.42
N SER A 4 0.60 -9.47 18.54
CA SER A 4 0.77 -10.36 17.40
C SER A 4 -0.55 -10.62 16.67
N GLU A 5 -1.66 -10.77 17.39
CA GLU A 5 -3.00 -10.96 16.80
C GLU A 5 -3.48 -9.71 16.07
N GLU A 6 -3.28 -8.52 16.65
CA GLU A 6 -3.57 -7.24 15.99
C GLU A 6 -2.79 -7.07 14.68
N ARG A 7 -1.52 -7.45 14.68
CA ARG A 7 -0.71 -7.48 13.46
C ARG A 7 -1.30 -8.46 12.46
N SER A 8 -1.53 -9.72 12.82
CA SER A 8 -2.07 -10.73 11.90
C SER A 8 -3.40 -10.31 11.25
N CYS A 9 -4.30 -9.66 11.98
CA CYS A 9 -5.55 -9.12 11.42
C CYS A 9 -5.30 -7.97 10.43
N LEU A 10 -4.34 -7.09 10.71
CA LEU A 10 -3.91 -6.01 9.81
C LEU A 10 -3.19 -6.54 8.55
N TYR A 11 -2.46 -7.66 8.67
CA TYR A 11 -1.86 -8.36 7.53
C TYR A 11 -2.95 -8.98 6.64
N ALA A 12 -3.90 -9.69 7.24
CA ALA A 12 -4.99 -10.36 6.51
C ALA A 12 -5.90 -9.36 5.79
N SER A 13 -6.22 -8.22 6.41
CA SER A 13 -7.08 -7.20 5.79
C SER A 13 -6.45 -6.55 4.56
N GLY A 14 -5.13 -6.28 4.59
CA GLY A 14 -4.40 -5.78 3.44
C GLY A 14 -4.44 -6.74 2.25
N ASP A 15 -4.16 -8.03 2.49
CA ASP A 15 -4.17 -9.05 1.42
C ASP A 15 -5.56 -9.26 0.81
N ILE A 16 -6.60 -9.38 1.63
CA ILE A 16 -7.98 -9.58 1.16
C ILE A 16 -8.43 -8.39 0.31
N LEU A 17 -8.24 -7.17 0.82
CA LEU A 17 -8.64 -5.96 0.09
C LEU A 17 -7.80 -5.75 -1.17
N GLY A 18 -6.53 -6.15 -1.18
CA GLY A 18 -5.67 -6.11 -2.36
C GLY A 18 -6.19 -7.00 -3.49
N LYS A 19 -6.57 -8.25 -3.18
CA LYS A 19 -7.17 -9.18 -4.16
C LYS A 19 -8.49 -8.65 -4.71
N GLU A 20 -9.37 -8.14 -3.84
CA GLU A 20 -10.64 -7.57 -4.27
C GLU A 20 -10.46 -6.30 -5.10
N MET A 21 -9.43 -5.50 -4.81
CA MET A 21 -9.08 -4.34 -5.63
C MET A 21 -8.61 -4.78 -7.01
N ALA A 22 -7.69 -5.75 -7.11
CA ALA A 22 -7.16 -6.22 -8.38
C ALA A 22 -8.28 -6.67 -9.35
N LYS A 23 -9.31 -7.36 -8.85
CA LYS A 23 -10.49 -7.75 -9.65
C LYS A 23 -11.24 -6.56 -10.26
N LYS A 24 -11.15 -5.37 -9.64
CA LYS A 24 -11.77 -4.13 -10.13
C LYS A 24 -10.87 -3.39 -11.11
N LEU A 25 -9.57 -3.67 -11.15
CA LEU A 25 -8.64 -3.01 -12.07
C LEU A 25 -8.70 -3.71 -13.43
N ASN A 26 -9.10 -3.00 -14.48
CA ASN A 26 -9.42 -3.61 -15.77
C ASN A 26 -8.70 -3.00 -16.98
N LYS A 27 -7.90 -1.95 -16.79
CA LYS A 27 -7.07 -1.35 -17.85
C LYS A 27 -5.57 -1.36 -17.53
N VAL A 28 -5.12 -2.24 -16.65
CA VAL A 28 -3.71 -2.35 -16.28
C VAL A 28 -2.92 -3.03 -17.42
N LYS A 29 -2.17 -2.24 -18.21
CA LYS A 29 -1.24 -2.78 -19.23
C LYS A 29 0.22 -2.60 -18.84
N ASN A 30 0.51 -1.55 -18.07
CA ASN A 30 1.83 -1.25 -17.54
C ASN A 30 1.74 -0.80 -16.06
N PHE A 31 2.89 -0.50 -15.47
CA PHE A 31 3.00 -0.13 -14.07
C PHE A 31 2.32 1.21 -13.74
N GLU A 32 2.37 2.19 -14.64
CA GLU A 32 1.72 3.49 -14.45
C GLU A 32 0.18 3.39 -14.56
N ASP A 33 -0.33 2.53 -15.46
CA ASP A 33 -1.75 2.23 -15.57
C ASP A 33 -2.29 1.66 -14.26
N PHE A 34 -1.53 0.77 -13.61
CA PHE A 34 -1.88 0.24 -12.30
C PHE A 34 -2.05 1.35 -11.25
N LEU A 35 -1.07 2.26 -11.16
CA LEU A 35 -1.11 3.36 -10.19
C LEU A 35 -2.31 4.28 -10.45
N SER A 36 -2.55 4.60 -11.72
CA SER A 36 -3.67 5.43 -12.15
C SER A 36 -5.03 4.78 -11.89
N GLU A 37 -5.17 3.49 -12.19
CA GLU A 37 -6.39 2.72 -11.92
C GLU A 37 -6.69 2.63 -10.41
N ILE A 38 -5.68 2.33 -9.59
CA ILE A 38 -5.85 2.29 -8.13
C ILE A 38 -6.25 3.66 -7.59
N LEU A 39 -5.64 4.76 -8.05
CA LEU A 39 -6.04 6.10 -7.59
C LEU A 39 -7.48 6.43 -7.94
N SER A 40 -7.95 5.97 -9.09
CA SER A 40 -9.32 6.21 -9.53
C SER A 40 -10.33 5.34 -8.79
N LYS A 41 -10.05 4.05 -8.61
CA LYS A 41 -11.02 3.05 -8.12
C LYS A 41 -10.88 2.71 -6.64
N GLY A 42 -9.70 2.97 -6.08
CA GLY A 42 -9.34 2.69 -4.70
C GLY A 42 -9.40 3.89 -3.77
N LYS A 43 -9.82 5.07 -4.25
CA LYS A 43 -9.81 6.34 -3.49
C LYS A 43 -10.49 6.26 -2.11
N ASP A 44 -11.54 5.47 -1.99
CA ASP A 44 -12.28 5.28 -0.74
C ASP A 44 -11.53 4.42 0.28
N LEU A 45 -10.58 3.59 -0.19
CA LEU A 45 -9.75 2.72 0.65
C LEU A 45 -8.38 3.34 0.94
N LEU A 46 -7.75 3.89 -0.10
CA LEU A 46 -6.40 4.42 -0.06
C LEU A 46 -6.27 5.61 -1.03
N SER A 47 -5.86 6.75 -0.50
CA SER A 47 -5.49 7.93 -1.28
C SER A 47 -4.01 8.21 -1.12
N PHE A 48 -3.31 8.41 -2.22
CA PHE A 48 -1.89 8.72 -2.24
C PHE A 48 -1.54 9.67 -3.39
N GLU A 49 -0.36 10.27 -3.30
CA GLU A 49 0.34 10.86 -4.43
C GLU A 49 1.46 9.90 -4.85
N TYR A 50 1.85 9.90 -6.12
CA TYR A 50 2.99 9.13 -6.58
C TYR A 50 3.87 9.92 -7.53
N GLU A 51 5.15 9.54 -7.58
CA GLU A 51 6.15 10.02 -8.51
C GLU A 51 6.83 8.82 -9.15
N MET A 52 6.81 8.77 -10.49
CA MET A 52 7.54 7.75 -11.24
C MET A 52 9.02 8.11 -11.28
N THR A 53 9.89 7.19 -10.87
CA THR A 53 11.36 7.35 -10.96
C THR A 53 11.98 6.49 -12.05
N GLY A 54 11.16 5.71 -12.75
CA GLY A 54 11.48 4.94 -13.96
C GLY A 54 10.24 4.22 -14.47
N GLU A 55 10.36 3.44 -15.54
CA GLU A 55 9.22 2.68 -16.11
C GLU A 55 8.60 1.68 -15.12
N ASN A 56 9.41 1.17 -14.19
CA ASN A 56 9.07 0.10 -13.27
C ASN A 56 9.25 0.50 -11.79
N GLU A 57 9.34 1.80 -11.50
CA GLU A 57 9.59 2.28 -10.14
C GLU A 57 8.78 3.54 -9.84
N ALA A 58 8.11 3.54 -8.68
CA ALA A 58 7.39 4.70 -8.18
C ALA A 58 7.57 4.87 -6.67
N TYR A 59 7.64 6.13 -6.25
CA TYR A 59 7.52 6.52 -4.86
C TYR A 59 6.09 6.97 -4.61
N ILE A 60 5.47 6.45 -3.55
CA ILE A 60 4.12 6.83 -3.16
C ILE A 60 4.11 7.47 -1.77
N VAL A 61 3.25 8.47 -1.60
CA VAL A 61 3.01 9.16 -0.35
C VAL A 61 1.54 9.02 0.00
N ILE A 62 1.23 8.22 1.01
CA ILE A 62 -0.14 7.97 1.44
C ILE A 62 -0.69 9.21 2.16
N LYS A 63 -1.84 9.69 1.70
CA LYS A 63 -2.56 10.85 2.22
C LYS A 63 -3.69 10.42 3.15
N LYS A 64 -4.42 9.37 2.78
CA LYS A 64 -5.50 8.80 3.58
C LYS A 64 -5.54 7.29 3.40
N SER A 65 -5.92 6.58 4.44
CA SER A 65 -6.04 5.13 4.46
C SER A 65 -7.15 4.73 5.41
N ILE A 66 -8.06 3.86 4.95
CA ILE A 66 -9.10 3.26 5.80
C ILE A 66 -8.48 2.41 6.91
N PHE A 67 -7.29 1.85 6.70
CA PHE A 67 -6.57 1.07 7.71
C PHE A 67 -6.15 1.93 8.90
N TRP A 68 -5.96 3.23 8.71
CA TRP A 68 -5.69 4.17 9.82
C TRP A 68 -6.92 4.46 10.67
N GLU A 69 -8.12 4.26 10.13
CA GLU A 69 -9.35 4.41 10.91
C GLU A 69 -9.64 3.19 11.77
N ILE A 70 -9.15 2.03 11.34
CA ILE A 70 -9.23 0.75 12.09
C ILE A 70 -8.25 0.76 13.27
N VAL A 71 -7.08 1.38 13.12
CA VAL A 71 -6.13 1.58 14.23
C VAL A 71 -6.62 2.76 15.08
N ASP A 72 -7.10 2.48 16.29
CA ASP A 72 -7.66 3.43 17.25
C ASP A 72 -7.04 4.84 17.15
N LYS A 73 -7.85 5.80 16.66
CA LYS A 73 -7.47 7.20 16.36
C LYS A 73 -6.87 7.93 17.56
N THR A 74 -7.07 7.41 18.78
CA THR A 74 -6.56 7.99 20.02
C THR A 74 -5.07 7.72 20.28
N SER A 75 -4.43 6.81 19.53
CA SER A 75 -3.01 6.50 19.71
C SER A 75 -2.19 6.68 18.43
N ILE A 76 -1.75 7.92 18.19
CA ILE A 76 -0.71 8.25 17.20
C ILE A 76 0.50 7.31 17.30
N TYR A 77 0.85 6.86 18.52
CA TYR A 77 1.93 5.89 18.75
C TYR A 77 1.65 4.50 18.15
N LYS A 78 0.40 4.00 18.18
CA LYS A 78 0.04 2.72 17.55
C LYS A 78 0.05 2.82 16.02
N ILE A 79 -0.42 3.94 15.46
CA ILE A 79 -0.35 4.21 14.01
C ILE A 79 1.12 4.30 13.56
N LYS A 80 1.98 4.98 14.32
CA LYS A 80 3.43 5.01 14.08
C LYS A 80 4.04 3.61 14.12
N LYS A 81 3.68 2.78 15.10
CA LYS A 81 4.24 1.43 15.28
C LYS A 81 3.70 0.39 14.29
N ALA A 82 2.51 0.62 13.70
CA ALA A 82 1.90 -0.25 12.69
C ALA A 82 2.55 -0.11 11.30
N GLY A 83 3.25 1.01 11.04
CA GLY A 83 4.24 1.08 9.96
C GLY A 83 3.70 0.88 8.54
N CYS A 84 2.49 1.35 8.26
CA CYS A 84 1.76 1.19 6.99
C CYS A 84 1.79 -0.21 6.38
N THR A 85 1.80 -1.21 7.26
CA THR A 85 1.93 -2.60 6.87
C THR A 85 0.77 -3.03 6.00
N SER A 86 -0.45 -2.61 6.34
CA SER A 86 -1.66 -2.96 5.60
C SER A 86 -1.72 -2.31 4.22
N GLU A 87 -1.31 -1.05 4.09
CA GLU A 87 -1.26 -0.35 2.81
C GLU A 87 -0.20 -0.95 1.89
N ARG A 88 0.97 -1.29 2.46
CA ARG A 88 2.03 -1.98 1.73
C ARG A 88 1.53 -3.30 1.16
N LEU A 89 0.88 -4.12 1.98
CA LEU A 89 0.32 -5.41 1.56
C LEU A 89 -0.83 -5.26 0.57
N PHE A 90 -1.73 -4.31 0.81
CA PHE A 90 -2.82 -4.01 -0.10
C PHE A 90 -2.30 -3.71 -1.51
N LEU A 91 -1.30 -2.84 -1.61
CA LEU A 91 -0.69 -2.48 -2.89
C LEU A 91 0.12 -3.63 -3.47
N GLU A 92 0.91 -4.33 -2.66
CA GLU A 92 1.74 -5.44 -3.10
C GLU A 92 0.91 -6.60 -3.65
N THR A 93 -0.13 -7.01 -2.91
CA THR A 93 -1.05 -8.05 -3.35
C THR A 93 -1.77 -7.63 -4.61
N ALA A 94 -2.33 -6.41 -4.66
CA ALA A 94 -3.04 -5.96 -5.86
C ALA A 94 -2.12 -5.89 -7.09
N LEU A 95 -0.88 -5.43 -6.91
CA LEU A 95 0.10 -5.29 -7.98
C LEU A 95 0.60 -6.64 -8.49
N ARG A 96 0.78 -7.62 -7.59
CA ARG A 96 1.24 -8.97 -7.93
C ARG A 96 0.27 -9.78 -8.78
N GLU A 97 -1.02 -9.45 -8.77
CA GLU A 97 -2.01 -10.04 -9.68
C GLU A 97 -1.74 -9.69 -11.15
N PHE A 98 -1.06 -8.56 -11.42
CA PHE A 98 -0.68 -8.12 -12.78
C PHE A 98 0.80 -8.34 -13.06
N PHE A 99 1.65 -8.16 -12.05
CA PHE A 99 3.10 -8.27 -12.14
C PHE A 99 3.63 -9.20 -11.03
N PRO A 100 3.71 -10.52 -11.27
CA PRO A 100 3.98 -11.51 -10.22
C PRO A 100 5.26 -11.29 -9.39
N ARG A 101 6.25 -10.58 -9.95
CA ARG A 101 7.53 -10.24 -9.29
C ARG A 101 7.55 -8.84 -8.68
N ALA A 102 6.40 -8.20 -8.55
CA ALA A 102 6.32 -6.88 -7.95
C ALA A 102 6.65 -6.89 -6.46
N MET A 103 7.34 -5.85 -6.02
CA MET A 103 7.71 -5.65 -4.63
C MET A 103 7.30 -4.26 -4.17
N VAL A 104 6.87 -4.18 -2.91
CA VAL A 104 6.56 -2.92 -2.24
C VAL A 104 7.37 -2.82 -0.96
N LEU A 105 8.35 -1.93 -0.99
CA LEU A 105 9.21 -1.63 0.14
C LEU A 105 8.70 -0.40 0.88
N LYS A 106 8.89 -0.41 2.19
CA LYS A 106 8.70 0.77 3.00
C LYS A 106 9.92 1.69 2.79
N SER A 107 9.71 2.90 2.29
CA SER A 107 10.79 3.88 2.06
C SER A 107 10.83 4.99 3.13
N GLY A 108 9.75 5.12 3.91
CA GLY A 108 9.70 5.99 5.09
C GLY A 108 8.34 5.90 5.77
N CYS A 109 8.25 6.13 7.08
CA CYS A 109 6.97 6.17 7.76
C CYS A 109 7.00 7.10 8.96
N ARG A 110 5.81 7.41 9.47
CA ARG A 110 5.59 8.22 10.67
C ARG A 110 6.28 7.76 11.93
N ALA A 111 6.73 6.51 11.97
CA ALA A 111 7.62 5.97 13.00
C ALA A 111 9.03 6.60 13.00
N GLU A 112 9.49 7.12 11.86
CA GLU A 112 10.86 7.60 11.60
C GLU A 112 10.95 9.14 11.57
N GLY A 113 9.91 9.84 12.06
CA GLY A 113 9.87 11.31 12.13
C GLY A 113 9.18 12.01 10.97
N ASP A 114 8.68 11.27 9.98
CA ASP A 114 7.99 11.80 8.81
C ASP A 114 6.47 11.76 8.96
N ASP A 115 5.76 12.89 8.94
CA ASP A 115 4.31 12.90 9.19
C ASP A 115 3.45 12.07 8.22
N ARG A 116 4.06 11.57 7.14
CA ARG A 116 3.40 10.83 6.07
C ARG A 116 4.03 9.46 5.86
N CYS A 117 3.22 8.53 5.38
CA CYS A 117 3.72 7.22 5.04
C CYS A 117 4.20 7.16 3.60
N ARG A 118 5.42 6.65 3.39
CA ARG A 118 6.05 6.53 2.09
C ARG A 118 6.39 5.08 1.77
N LEU A 119 5.98 4.65 0.59
CA LEU A 119 6.34 3.34 0.06
C LEU A 119 7.06 3.53 -1.26
N LYS A 120 7.98 2.62 -1.56
CA LYS A 120 8.62 2.49 -2.86
C LYS A 120 8.08 1.21 -3.50
N LEU A 121 7.45 1.36 -4.66
CA LEU A 121 6.95 0.26 -5.45
C LEU A 121 7.93 0.05 -6.61
N TYR A 122 8.28 -1.20 -6.88
CA TYR A 122 9.04 -1.51 -8.08
C TYR A 122 8.74 -2.91 -8.61
N LEU A 123 8.94 -3.08 -9.92
CA LEU A 123 8.95 -4.39 -10.57
C LEU A 123 10.40 -4.86 -10.66
N GLU A 124 10.68 -6.04 -10.10
CA GLU A 124 11.98 -6.67 -10.25
C GLU A 124 12.24 -6.97 -11.73
N LYS A 125 13.42 -6.59 -12.26
CA LYS A 125 13.79 -6.88 -13.65
C LYS A 125 13.88 -8.39 -13.86
N ILE A 126 13.37 -8.86 -15.00
CA ILE A 126 13.66 -10.20 -15.48
C ILE A 126 15.02 -10.10 -16.17
N ASP A 127 16.05 -10.69 -15.58
CA ASP A 127 17.32 -10.97 -16.28
C ASP A 127 17.12 -11.92 -17.46
#